data_AF-A0A524EDI5-F1
#
_entry.id   AF-A0A524EDI5-F1
#
_cell.length_a   1.000
_cell.length_b   1.000
_cell.length_c   1.000
_cell.angle_alpha   90.00
_cell.angle_beta   90.00
_cell.angle_gamma   90.00
#
_symmetry.space_group_name_H-M   'P 1'
#
loop_
_entity.id
_entity.type
_entity.pdbx_description
1 polymer ?
#
loop_
_entity_poly.entity_id
_entity_poly.type
_entity_poly.pdbx_seq_one_letter_code
_entity_poly.pdbx_strand_id
1 'polypeptide(L)'
;MVCTAKLAEKYSLIEDKNANDIYSQGWFGQFSKGNNLKLDPFETVLLLERRKIDVIDDQNQSIQLEDVVAYFSRSETDFLIHYILYKDLRSRGYVVKKQSLENQYFELYERGATPNKAKHLALVIPMVEGVLFEIDDIDQIVSETKKLGKQLIFAVVDSLGDVSYYSVSELEFEKINDRL
;
A
#
# COMPACT_ATOMS: atom_id res chain seq x y z
N MET A 1 -11.13 10.61 -20.51
CA MET A 1 -11.35 9.22 -20.95
C MET A 1 -11.15 8.35 -19.72
N VAL A 2 -12.11 7.50 -19.38
CA VAL A 2 -12.03 6.60 -18.22
C VAL A 2 -11.51 5.26 -18.74
N CYS A 3 -10.46 4.72 -18.13
CA CYS A 3 -9.91 3.42 -18.53
C CYS A 3 -10.76 2.29 -17.95
N THR A 4 -10.94 1.20 -18.69
CA THR A 4 -11.64 0.03 -18.15
C THR A 4 -10.65 -0.98 -17.58
N ALA A 5 -10.89 -1.43 -16.36
CA ALA A 5 -10.13 -2.48 -15.69
C ALA A 5 -11.01 -3.73 -15.54
N LYS A 6 -10.50 -4.87 -15.98
CA LYS A 6 -11.16 -6.17 -15.81
C LYS A 6 -10.80 -6.77 -14.46
N LEU A 7 -11.81 -7.12 -13.66
CA LEU A 7 -11.62 -7.72 -12.34
C LEU A 7 -11.14 -9.18 -12.49
N ALA A 8 -10.15 -9.54 -11.68
CA ALA A 8 -9.65 -10.91 -11.52
C ALA A 8 -9.52 -11.24 -10.03
N GLU A 9 -9.18 -12.49 -9.70
CA GLU A 9 -9.24 -13.04 -8.33
C GLU A 9 -8.56 -12.17 -7.25
N LYS A 10 -7.35 -11.65 -7.55
CA LYS A 10 -6.53 -10.87 -6.59
C LYS A 10 -6.02 -9.55 -7.13
N TYR A 11 -6.54 -9.11 -8.27
CA TYR A 11 -6.05 -7.91 -8.98
C TYR A 11 -7.03 -7.48 -10.06
N SER A 12 -6.78 -6.33 -10.68
CA SER A 12 -7.48 -5.90 -11.90
C SER A 12 -6.50 -5.68 -13.04
N LEU A 13 -6.93 -5.89 -14.29
CA LEU A 13 -6.10 -5.69 -15.48
C LEU A 13 -6.66 -4.59 -16.36
N ILE A 14 -5.79 -3.67 -16.77
CA ILE A 14 -6.08 -2.71 -17.84
C ILE A 14 -5.31 -3.14 -19.08
N GLU A 15 -6.06 -3.51 -20.12
CA GLU A 15 -5.53 -3.89 -21.45
C GLU A 15 -5.60 -2.72 -22.45
N ASP A 16 -6.01 -1.54 -21.98
CA ASP A 16 -6.16 -0.32 -22.77
C ASP A 16 -4.79 0.35 -23.05
N LYS A 17 -4.67 1.00 -24.22
CA LYS A 17 -3.55 1.90 -24.57
C LYS A 17 -3.35 3.01 -23.54
N ASN A 18 -4.43 3.40 -22.85
CA ASN A 18 -4.41 4.41 -21.78
C ASN A 18 -3.83 3.90 -20.45
N ALA A 19 -3.42 2.62 -20.35
CA ALA A 19 -2.72 2.09 -19.18
C ALA A 19 -1.45 2.90 -18.83
N ASN A 20 -0.76 3.44 -19.84
CA ASN A 20 0.41 4.30 -19.64
C ASN A 20 0.09 5.59 -18.89
N ASP A 21 -1.10 6.16 -19.06
CA ASP A 21 -1.50 7.39 -18.37
C ASP A 21 -1.73 7.12 -16.88
N ILE A 22 -2.41 6.00 -16.55
CA ILE A 22 -2.60 5.55 -15.17
C ILE A 22 -1.25 5.29 -14.49
N TYR A 23 -0.34 4.62 -15.18
CA TYR A 23 1.00 4.36 -14.65
C TYR A 23 1.82 5.64 -14.48
N SER A 24 1.85 6.53 -15.46
CA SER A 24 2.72 7.72 -15.44
C SER A 24 2.24 8.82 -14.48
N GLN A 25 0.93 9.00 -14.28
CA GLN A 25 0.39 10.08 -13.46
C GLN A 25 0.52 9.84 -11.96
N GLY A 26 0.68 8.60 -11.52
CA GLY A 26 0.75 8.28 -10.10
C GLY A 26 1.51 7.02 -9.74
N TRP A 27 2.21 6.41 -10.70
CA TRP A 27 2.87 5.11 -10.51
C TRP A 27 1.88 4.08 -9.96
N PHE A 28 0.70 3.96 -10.59
CA PHE A 28 -0.28 2.93 -10.26
C PHE A 28 -0.01 1.68 -11.11
N GLY A 29 -0.12 0.52 -10.48
CA GLY A 29 0.05 -0.78 -11.10
C GLY A 29 1.49 -1.19 -11.38
N GLN A 30 1.59 -2.36 -12.01
CA GLN A 30 2.82 -2.95 -12.55
C GLN A 30 2.50 -3.56 -13.91
N PHE A 31 3.33 -3.27 -14.91
CA PHE A 31 3.15 -3.88 -16.24
C PHE A 31 3.52 -5.36 -16.21
N SER A 32 2.65 -6.21 -16.75
CA SER A 32 2.91 -7.63 -16.98
C SER A 32 3.49 -7.87 -18.39
N LYS A 33 3.95 -9.10 -18.65
CA LYS A 33 4.27 -9.54 -20.01
C LYS A 33 3.02 -9.36 -20.89
N GLY A 34 3.12 -8.58 -21.96
CA GLY A 34 1.99 -8.24 -22.84
C GLY A 34 1.53 -6.78 -22.77
N ASN A 35 2.18 -5.92 -21.98
CA ASN A 35 1.85 -4.49 -21.86
C ASN A 35 0.48 -4.20 -21.19
N ASN A 36 -0.07 -5.19 -20.49
CA ASN A 36 -1.22 -5.00 -19.62
C ASN A 36 -0.76 -4.42 -18.29
N LEU A 37 -1.51 -3.47 -17.74
CA LEU A 37 -1.24 -2.91 -16.43
C LEU A 37 -2.05 -3.67 -15.38
N LYS A 38 -1.35 -4.35 -14.48
CA LYS A 38 -1.94 -5.01 -13.33
C LYS A 38 -2.02 -4.03 -12.17
N LEU A 39 -3.23 -3.80 -11.66
CA LEU A 39 -3.50 -3.02 -10.46
C LEU A 39 -3.69 -3.97 -9.29
N ASP A 40 -3.07 -3.65 -8.16
CA ASP A 40 -3.40 -4.33 -6.91
C ASP A 40 -4.84 -3.95 -6.42
N PRO A 41 -5.39 -4.67 -5.43
CA PRO A 41 -6.72 -4.36 -4.88
C PRO A 41 -6.88 -2.91 -4.41
N PHE A 42 -5.89 -2.35 -3.71
CA PHE A 42 -5.95 -0.99 -3.16
C PHE A 42 -5.87 0.07 -4.26
N GLU A 43 -5.00 -0.15 -5.24
CA GLU A 43 -4.89 0.66 -6.45
C GLU A 43 -6.21 0.67 -7.24
N THR A 44 -6.82 -0.50 -7.42
CA THR A 44 -8.11 -0.64 -8.10
C THR A 44 -9.19 0.18 -7.42
N VAL A 45 -9.40 -0.03 -6.11
CA VAL A 45 -10.47 0.66 -5.37
C VAL A 45 -10.23 2.17 -5.35
N LEU A 46 -9.00 2.63 -5.12
CA LEU A 46 -8.70 4.05 -5.09
C LEU A 46 -8.96 4.73 -6.44
N LEU A 47 -8.58 4.09 -7.54
CA LEU A 47 -8.79 4.63 -8.89
C LEU A 47 -10.27 4.63 -9.28
N LEU A 48 -11.02 3.59 -8.89
CA LEU A 48 -12.47 3.52 -9.09
C LEU A 48 -13.19 4.60 -8.27
N GLU A 49 -12.86 4.74 -6.99
CA GLU A 49 -13.40 5.79 -6.10
C GLU A 49 -13.16 7.19 -6.69
N ARG A 50 -11.97 7.42 -7.26
CA ARG A 50 -11.58 8.68 -7.93
C ARG A 50 -12.12 8.83 -9.35
N ARG A 51 -12.94 7.87 -9.83
CA ARG A 51 -13.51 7.85 -11.20
C ARG A 51 -12.45 7.96 -12.30
N LYS A 52 -11.28 7.38 -12.06
CA LYS A 52 -10.18 7.29 -13.03
C LYS A 52 -10.27 6.04 -13.88
N ILE A 53 -10.90 4.99 -13.34
CA ILE A 53 -11.18 3.75 -14.03
C ILE A 53 -12.63 3.33 -13.78
N ASP A 54 -13.16 2.52 -14.69
CA ASP A 54 -14.34 1.69 -14.47
C ASP A 54 -13.89 0.24 -14.29
N VAL A 55 -14.57 -0.52 -13.43
CA VAL A 55 -14.28 -1.94 -13.24
C VAL A 55 -15.38 -2.78 -13.88
N ILE A 56 -14.99 -3.83 -14.60
CA ILE A 56 -15.91 -4.77 -15.25
C ILE A 56 -15.61 -6.23 -14.85
N ASP A 57 -16.63 -7.08 -14.94
CA ASP A 57 -16.51 -8.53 -14.76
C ASP A 57 -16.10 -9.27 -16.05
N ASP A 58 -16.11 -10.62 -15.99
CA ASP A 58 -15.84 -11.48 -17.14
C ASP A 58 -16.89 -11.39 -18.27
N GLN A 59 -18.08 -10.88 -17.97
CA GLN A 59 -19.18 -10.67 -18.90
C GLN A 59 -19.21 -9.25 -19.46
N ASN A 60 -18.18 -8.43 -19.17
CA ASN A 60 -18.08 -7.01 -19.49
C ASN A 60 -19.18 -6.14 -18.86
N GLN A 61 -19.75 -6.58 -17.72
CA GLN A 61 -20.69 -5.78 -16.95
C GLN A 61 -19.95 -4.90 -15.96
N SER A 62 -20.36 -3.64 -15.83
CA SER A 62 -19.78 -2.70 -14.87
C SER A 62 -20.11 -3.12 -13.43
N ILE A 63 -19.11 -3.08 -12.57
CA ILE A 63 -19.20 -3.42 -11.15
C ILE A 63 -19.13 -2.12 -10.35
N GLN A 64 -20.03 -1.96 -9.38
CA GLN A 64 -20.05 -0.77 -8.52
C GLN A 64 -18.94 -0.81 -7.47
N LEU A 65 -18.57 0.36 -6.94
CA LEU A 65 -17.49 0.51 -5.97
C LEU A 65 -17.69 -0.41 -4.75
N GLU A 66 -18.91 -0.46 -4.23
CA GLU A 66 -19.25 -1.25 -3.04
C GLU A 66 -19.03 -2.75 -3.28
N ASP A 67 -19.37 -3.23 -4.48
CA ASP A 67 -19.18 -4.62 -4.88
C ASP A 67 -17.70 -4.95 -5.09
N VAL A 68 -16.91 -4.03 -5.65
CA VAL A 68 -15.45 -4.21 -5.79
C VAL A 68 -14.76 -4.22 -4.42
N VAL A 69 -15.17 -3.33 -3.50
CA VAL A 69 -14.69 -3.32 -2.11
C VAL A 69 -15.05 -4.63 -1.41
N ALA A 70 -16.30 -5.08 -1.53
CA ALA A 70 -16.76 -6.34 -0.94
C ALA A 70 -16.03 -7.55 -1.54
N TYR A 71 -15.71 -7.51 -2.83
CA TYR A 71 -14.94 -8.56 -3.50
C TYR A 71 -13.54 -8.69 -2.92
N PHE A 72 -12.76 -7.61 -2.88
CA PHE A 72 -11.39 -7.66 -2.35
C PHE A 72 -11.33 -7.87 -0.83
N SER A 73 -12.35 -7.43 -0.09
CA SER A 73 -12.45 -7.71 1.35
C SER A 73 -12.59 -9.20 1.67
N ARG A 74 -12.99 -10.03 0.71
CA ARG A 74 -13.07 -11.50 0.89
C ARG A 74 -11.74 -12.20 0.61
N SER A 75 -10.87 -11.61 -0.20
CA SER A 75 -9.60 -12.24 -0.64
C SER A 75 -8.36 -11.66 0.05
N GLU A 76 -8.43 -10.41 0.52
CA GLU A 76 -7.35 -9.73 1.25
C GLU A 76 -7.69 -9.60 2.73
N THR A 77 -6.82 -10.11 3.60
CA THR A 77 -6.96 -9.94 5.05
C THR A 77 -6.75 -8.47 5.42
N ASP A 78 -7.57 -7.97 6.36
CA ASP A 78 -7.55 -6.58 6.83
C ASP A 78 -7.64 -5.52 5.72
N PHE A 79 -8.31 -5.87 4.61
CA PHE A 79 -8.41 -5.03 3.42
C PHE A 79 -8.80 -3.58 3.72
N LEU A 80 -9.85 -3.38 4.53
CA LEU A 80 -10.36 -2.04 4.83
C LEU A 80 -9.34 -1.19 5.60
N ILE A 81 -8.67 -1.77 6.59
CA ILE A 81 -7.64 -1.08 7.39
C ILE A 81 -6.47 -0.68 6.47
N HIS A 82 -6.00 -1.63 5.67
CA HIS A 82 -4.94 -1.39 4.69
C HIS A 82 -5.35 -0.37 3.62
N TYR A 83 -6.61 -0.38 3.18
CA TYR A 83 -7.12 0.57 2.21
C TYR A 83 -7.19 1.99 2.78
N ILE A 84 -7.63 2.16 4.02
CA ILE A 84 -7.65 3.46 4.73
C ILE A 84 -6.23 4.04 4.77
N LEU A 85 -5.26 3.24 5.21
CA LEU A 85 -3.85 3.64 5.24
C LEU A 85 -3.33 4.00 3.83
N TYR A 86 -3.57 3.14 2.86
CA TYR A 86 -3.15 3.36 1.48
C TYR A 86 -3.73 4.67 0.92
N LYS A 87 -5.02 4.92 1.15
CA LYS A 87 -5.73 6.12 0.73
C LYS A 87 -5.18 7.37 1.40
N ASP A 88 -4.92 7.34 2.71
CA ASP A 88 -4.34 8.47 3.45
C ASP A 88 -2.94 8.81 2.90
N LEU A 89 -2.04 7.83 2.77
CA LEU A 89 -0.71 8.02 2.21
C LEU A 89 -0.75 8.58 0.77
N ARG A 90 -1.62 8.04 -0.08
CA ARG A 90 -1.83 8.52 -1.45
C ARG A 90 -2.44 9.92 -1.50
N SER A 91 -3.28 10.31 -0.54
CA SER A 91 -3.85 11.66 -0.45
C SER A 91 -2.79 12.70 -0.09
N ARG A 92 -1.77 12.30 0.69
CA ARG A 92 -0.60 13.12 1.06
C ARG A 92 0.44 13.25 -0.06
N GLY A 93 0.18 12.69 -1.25
CA GLY A 93 1.01 12.83 -2.44
C GLY A 93 2.20 11.87 -2.52
N TYR A 94 2.28 10.87 -1.63
CA TYR A 94 3.31 9.84 -1.73
C TYR A 94 2.98 8.82 -2.81
N VAL A 95 4.03 8.18 -3.34
CA VAL A 95 3.86 6.94 -4.09
C VAL A 95 3.95 5.78 -3.12
N VAL A 96 2.95 4.91 -3.15
CA VAL A 96 2.78 3.80 -2.22
C VAL A 96 2.74 2.51 -3.02
N LYS A 97 3.59 1.54 -2.67
CA LYS A 97 3.65 0.23 -3.32
C LYS A 97 3.56 -0.90 -2.31
N LYS A 98 2.77 -1.93 -2.64
CA LYS A 98 2.74 -3.21 -1.90
C LYS A 98 3.75 -4.14 -2.58
N GLN A 99 4.75 -4.63 -1.83
CA GLN A 99 5.84 -5.43 -2.41
C GLN A 99 5.42 -6.90 -2.68
N SER A 100 4.44 -7.42 -1.93
CA SER A 100 3.85 -8.75 -2.13
C SER A 100 2.48 -8.83 -1.47
N LEU A 101 1.63 -9.77 -1.91
CA LEU A 101 0.38 -10.14 -1.23
C LEU A 101 0.62 -10.66 0.19
N GLU A 102 1.81 -11.23 0.44
CA GLU A 102 2.19 -11.84 1.71
C GLU A 102 2.74 -10.83 2.73
N ASN A 103 3.32 -9.73 2.23
CA ASN A 103 3.95 -8.74 3.10
C ASN A 103 2.89 -7.72 3.52
N GLN A 104 2.72 -7.58 4.84
CA GLN A 104 1.75 -6.66 5.43
C GLN A 104 2.25 -5.20 5.46
N TYR A 105 3.29 -4.83 4.71
CA TYR A 105 3.86 -3.48 4.74
C TYR A 105 3.81 -2.78 3.38
N PHE A 106 3.77 -1.45 3.43
CA PHE A 106 3.83 -0.57 2.27
C PHE A 106 5.21 0.06 2.13
N GLU A 107 5.72 0.08 0.91
CA GLU A 107 6.87 0.89 0.54
C GLU A 107 6.41 2.31 0.20
N LEU A 108 6.93 3.28 0.94
CA LEU A 108 6.66 4.69 0.73
C LEU A 108 7.81 5.31 -0.05
N TYR A 109 7.51 5.98 -1.15
CA TYR A 109 8.49 6.75 -1.93
C TYR A 109 8.23 8.24 -1.77
N GLU A 110 9.31 9.02 -1.78
CA GLU A 110 9.26 10.48 -1.72
C GLU A 110 8.31 11.09 -2.77
N ARG A 111 7.79 12.27 -2.45
CA ARG A 111 6.91 13.00 -3.37
C ARG A 111 7.66 13.33 -4.67
N GLY A 112 7.05 13.03 -5.82
CA GLY A 112 7.67 13.22 -7.12
C GLY A 112 8.80 12.23 -7.45
N ALA A 113 9.05 11.24 -6.58
CA ALA A 113 10.00 10.18 -6.87
C ALA A 113 9.51 9.31 -8.04
N THR A 114 10.48 8.75 -8.76
CA THR A 114 10.25 7.71 -9.77
C THR A 114 10.63 6.37 -9.14
N PRO A 115 9.68 5.49 -8.77
CA PRO A 115 9.97 4.23 -8.10
C PRO A 115 10.99 3.34 -8.83
N ASN A 116 11.08 3.44 -10.16
CA ASN A 116 12.05 2.69 -10.96
C ASN A 116 13.50 3.20 -10.84
N LYS A 117 13.71 4.39 -10.28
CA LYS A 117 15.02 5.06 -10.18
C LYS A 117 15.36 5.48 -8.74
N ALA A 118 14.35 5.66 -7.90
CA ALA A 118 14.48 6.06 -6.52
C ALA A 118 14.37 4.85 -5.60
N LYS A 119 15.14 4.88 -4.51
CA LYS A 119 14.93 3.96 -3.40
C LYS A 119 13.70 4.43 -2.61
N HIS A 120 12.88 3.51 -2.08
CA HIS A 120 11.81 3.89 -1.17
C HIS A 120 12.38 4.56 0.10
N LEU A 121 11.64 5.53 0.63
CA LEU A 121 11.95 6.33 1.80
C LEU A 121 11.79 5.52 3.09
N ALA A 122 10.63 4.87 3.22
CA ALA A 122 10.23 4.19 4.44
C ALA A 122 9.45 2.90 4.15
N LEU A 123 9.47 1.99 5.11
CA LEU A 123 8.51 0.90 5.23
C LEU A 123 7.43 1.35 6.22
N VAL A 124 6.17 1.24 5.81
CA VAL A 124 5.01 1.59 6.62
C VAL A 124 4.26 0.32 6.99
N ILE A 125 4.15 0.05 8.28
CA ILE A 125 3.47 -1.13 8.82
C ILE A 125 2.13 -0.70 9.42
N PRO A 126 1.02 -1.25 8.94
CA PRO A 126 -0.30 -1.02 9.51
C PRO A 126 -0.41 -1.72 10.87
N MET A 127 -0.94 -0.99 11.85
CA MET A 127 -1.22 -1.47 13.19
C MET A 127 -2.65 -1.08 13.53
N VAL A 128 -3.36 -1.91 14.29
CA VAL A 128 -4.74 -1.61 14.73
C VAL A 128 -4.71 -1.21 16.20
N GLU A 129 -5.37 -0.11 16.53
CA GLU A 129 -5.49 0.32 17.93
C GLU A 129 -6.16 -0.76 18.79
N GLY A 130 -5.57 -1.04 19.95
CA GLY A 130 -6.09 -2.03 20.90
C GLY A 130 -5.77 -3.49 20.55
N VAL A 131 -5.08 -3.75 19.43
CA VAL A 131 -4.53 -5.08 19.11
C VAL A 131 -3.15 -5.23 19.77
N LEU A 132 -2.94 -6.36 20.43
CA LEU A 132 -1.67 -6.69 21.08
C LEU A 132 -0.65 -7.16 20.03
N PHE A 133 0.61 -6.78 20.25
CA PHE A 133 1.75 -7.19 19.43
C PHE A 133 2.82 -7.79 20.33
N GLU A 134 3.46 -8.86 19.88
CA GLU A 134 4.61 -9.44 20.57
C GLU A 134 5.82 -8.54 20.36
N ILE A 135 6.59 -8.32 21.42
CA ILE A 135 7.80 -7.47 21.36
C ILE A 135 8.83 -8.09 20.42
N ASP A 136 8.93 -9.42 20.39
CA ASP A 136 9.85 -10.14 19.51
C ASP A 136 9.56 -9.87 18.02
N ASP A 137 8.28 -9.74 17.65
CA ASP A 137 7.87 -9.40 16.28
C ASP A 137 8.32 -7.98 15.92
N ILE A 138 8.17 -7.03 16.85
CA ILE A 138 8.63 -5.65 16.68
C ILE A 138 10.15 -5.61 16.51
N ASP A 139 10.91 -6.33 17.34
CA ASP A 139 12.36 -6.39 17.28
C ASP A 139 12.84 -6.99 15.93
N GLN A 140 12.18 -8.05 15.46
CA GLN A 140 12.47 -8.63 14.15
C GLN A 140 12.26 -7.60 13.03
N ILE A 141 11.10 -6.94 13.02
CA ILE A 141 10.73 -5.92 12.04
C ILE A 141 11.75 -4.77 12.03
N VAL A 142 12.14 -4.28 13.20
CA VAL A 142 13.14 -3.20 13.36
C VAL A 142 14.50 -3.65 12.79
N SER A 143 14.94 -4.87 13.12
CA SER A 143 16.20 -5.43 12.63
C SER A 143 16.22 -5.59 11.12
N GLU A 144 15.14 -6.12 10.53
CA GLU A 144 15.00 -6.28 9.07
C GLU A 144 15.00 -4.92 8.36
N THR A 145 14.26 -3.94 8.90
CA THR A 145 14.18 -2.61 8.31
C THR A 145 15.52 -1.86 8.40
N LYS A 146 16.26 -2.02 9.51
CA LYS A 146 17.62 -1.48 9.69
C LYS A 146 18.59 -2.06 8.66
N LYS A 147 18.54 -3.37 8.38
CA LYS A 147 19.38 -4.02 7.34
C LYS A 147 19.11 -3.46 5.94
N LEU A 148 17.87 -3.07 5.66
CA LEU A 148 17.50 -2.42 4.39
C LEU A 148 17.95 -0.95 4.31
N GLY A 149 18.38 -0.36 5.43
CA GLY A 149 18.78 1.05 5.54
C GLY A 149 17.59 2.00 5.34
N LYS A 150 16.41 1.61 5.85
CA LYS A 150 15.14 2.32 5.65
C LYS A 150 14.59 2.85 6.95
N GLN A 151 13.78 3.90 6.84
CA GLN A 151 12.97 4.34 7.96
C GLN A 151 11.83 3.33 8.17
N LEU A 152 11.57 2.99 9.43
CA LEU A 152 10.40 2.23 9.82
C LEU A 152 9.34 3.19 10.37
N ILE A 153 8.11 3.02 9.88
CA ILE A 153 6.96 3.79 10.33
C ILE A 153 5.85 2.81 10.72
N PHE A 154 5.35 2.90 11.95
CA PHE A 154 4.10 2.27 12.34
C PHE A 154 2.95 3.23 12.07
N ALA A 155 1.95 2.76 11.33
CA ALA A 155 0.72 3.48 11.03
C ALA A 155 -0.43 2.84 11.82
N VAL A 156 -0.75 3.43 12.97
CA VAL A 156 -1.80 2.97 13.86
C VAL A 156 -3.14 3.52 13.37
N VAL A 157 -4.06 2.62 13.02
CA VAL A 157 -5.42 2.93 12.60
C VAL A 157 -6.35 2.74 13.80
N ASP A 158 -7.09 3.78 14.14
CA ASP A 158 -8.06 3.74 15.24
C ASP A 158 -9.44 3.21 14.81
N SER A 159 -10.36 3.08 15.77
CA SER A 159 -11.73 2.61 15.52
C SER A 159 -12.59 3.55 14.65
N LEU A 160 -12.18 4.81 14.47
CA LEU A 160 -12.84 5.80 13.64
C LEU A 160 -12.23 5.86 12.23
N GLY A 161 -11.11 5.18 12.00
CA GLY A 161 -10.38 5.16 10.73
C GLY A 161 -9.34 6.29 10.62
N ASP A 162 -9.03 6.99 11.71
CA ASP A 162 -7.93 7.95 11.74
C ASP A 162 -6.58 7.21 11.81
N VAL A 163 -5.57 7.77 11.14
CA VAL A 163 -4.24 7.17 11.03
C VAL A 163 -3.19 8.02 11.75
N SER A 164 -2.54 7.44 12.76
CA SER A 164 -1.41 8.01 13.48
C SER A 164 -0.09 7.35 13.07
N TYR A 165 0.93 8.15 12.77
CA TYR A 165 2.22 7.66 12.27
C TYR A 165 3.32 7.83 13.31
N TYR A 166 4.04 6.74 13.61
CA TYR A 166 5.15 6.71 14.56
C TYR A 166 6.42 6.25 13.85
N SER A 167 7.48 7.06 13.92
CA SER A 167 8.80 6.61 13.49
C SER A 167 9.39 5.69 14.53
N VAL A 168 9.90 4.54 14.10
CA VAL A 168 10.47 3.52 14.97
C VAL A 168 11.92 3.28 14.58
N SER A 169 12.80 3.20 15.56
CA SER A 169 14.22 2.93 15.36
C SER A 169 14.80 2.23 16.58
N GLU A 170 15.80 1.39 16.36
CA GLU A 170 16.63 0.85 17.44
C GLU A 170 17.37 2.00 18.15
N LEU A 171 17.39 1.95 19.48
CA LEU A 171 18.10 2.92 20.30
C LEU A 171 19.22 2.21 21.07
N GLU A 172 20.46 2.64 20.84
CA GLU A 172 21.62 2.17 21.59
C GLU A 172 21.84 3.09 22.78
N PHE A 173 21.78 2.54 24.00
CA PHE A 173 22.08 3.29 25.22
C PHE A 173 23.58 3.26 25.50
N GLU A 174 24.18 4.42 25.76
CA GLU A 174 25.54 4.48 26.30
C GLU A 174 25.54 3.98 27.75
N LYS A 175 26.50 3.11 28.08
CA LYS A 175 26.70 2.68 29.48
C LYS A 175 27.05 3.90 30.32
N ILE A 176 26.24 4.15 31.35
CA ILE A 176 26.61 5.10 32.40
C ILE A 176 27.83 4.51 33.13
N ASN A 177 28.97 5.20 33.05
CA ASN A 177 30.13 4.84 33.85
C ASN A 177 29.80 5.15 35.31
N ASP A 178 29.53 4.10 36.10
CA ASP A 178 29.45 4.19 37.55
C ASP A 178 30.84 4.60 38.09
N ARG A 179 31.10 5.91 38.15
CA ARG A 179 32.12 6.48 39.03
C ARG A 179 31.46 6.73 40.38
N LEU A 180 31.39 5.66 41.18
CA LEU A 180 31.30 5.74 42.64
C LEU A 180 32.72 5.66 43.22
#